data_AF-A0A840WIV7-F1
#
_entry.id   AF-A0A840WIV7-F1
#
_cell.length_a   1.000
_cell.length_b   1.000
_cell.length_c   1.000
_cell.angle_alpha   90.00
_cell.angle_beta   90.00
_cell.angle_gamma   90.00
#
_symmetry.space_group_name_H-M   'P 1'
#
loop_
_entity.id
_entity.type
_entity.pdbx_description
1 polymer ?
#
loop_
_entity_poly.entity_id
_entity_poly.type
_entity_poly.pdbx_seq_one_letter_code
_entity_poly.pdbx_strand_id
1 'polypeptide(L)'
;MIFAAGRAEAAIYTRGQIIPPNAKGSAVPPKPPTGAIPRAARRKAQAGGKSGALTYEELARRIDRARLKGAGKTLEPRVKRVVMSYLQSAQTHGLPLKQVVTELANGQAAWRLGGAVRDAILQQPPEAVKNAACGQGCAFCCILTGGDGGLITEAEARRLHAALTPLQGEVDGRAWHPSACPALNPDTRACRVYDARPTICRSFLSTDAAACEANANGATDQGAGLLGSHLDYLFVQSLCRQALKGITQVSTYSMAQIAAAALDGQDVEQALARARHRSKTLDDTAQDAARAAHI
;
A
#
# COMPACT_ATOMS: atom_id res chain seq x y z
N MET A 1 12.73 -13.89 -23.13
CA MET A 1 11.60 -14.74 -22.65
C MET A 1 10.32 -13.95 -22.82
N ILE A 2 9.42 -14.42 -23.69
CA ILE A 2 8.14 -13.78 -23.99
C ILE A 2 7.17 -14.17 -22.87
N PHE A 3 6.79 -13.23 -22.01
CA PHE A 3 5.71 -13.44 -21.05
C PHE A 3 4.40 -13.59 -21.83
N ALA A 4 3.75 -14.75 -21.73
CA ALA A 4 2.39 -14.92 -22.21
C ALA A 4 1.45 -14.03 -21.38
N ALA A 5 1.07 -12.89 -21.96
CA ALA A 5 0.12 -11.96 -21.38
C ALA A 5 -1.27 -12.62 -21.34
N GLY A 6 -1.64 -13.18 -20.19
CA GLY A 6 -3.04 -13.42 -19.89
C GLY A 6 -3.77 -12.08 -19.93
N ARG A 7 -4.91 -12.01 -20.64
CA ARG A 7 -5.74 -10.80 -20.76
C ARG A 7 -5.97 -10.21 -19.37
N ALA A 8 -5.38 -9.05 -19.11
CA ALA A 8 -5.67 -8.28 -17.90
C ALA A 8 -7.05 -7.63 -18.12
N GLU A 9 -8.09 -8.17 -17.48
CA GLU A 9 -9.36 -7.46 -17.37
C GLU A 9 -9.12 -6.18 -16.56
N ALA A 10 -9.13 -5.05 -17.27
CA ALA A 10 -9.01 -3.72 -16.69
C ALA A 10 -10.37 -3.32 -16.13
N ALA A 11 -10.68 -3.77 -14.92
CA ALA A 11 -11.83 -3.28 -14.19
C ALA A 11 -11.43 -1.99 -13.45
N ILE A 12 -12.21 -0.94 -13.68
CA ILE A 12 -12.12 0.33 -12.95
C ILE A 12 -13.23 0.30 -11.92
N TYR A 13 -12.83 0.44 -10.67
CA TYR A 13 -13.70 0.14 -9.54
C TYR A 13 -14.12 1.41 -8.84
N THR A 14 -15.42 1.69 -8.84
CA THR A 14 -16.00 2.92 -8.26
C THR A 14 -16.05 2.84 -6.73
N ARG A 15 -15.50 3.83 -6.05
CA ARG A 15 -15.49 3.88 -4.58
C ARG A 15 -16.89 4.21 -4.04
N GLY A 16 -17.65 3.17 -3.68
CA GLY A 16 -18.75 3.28 -2.72
C GLY A 16 -18.21 3.47 -1.29
N GLN A 17 -18.54 4.60 -0.68
CA GLN A 17 -18.49 4.96 0.75
C GLN A 17 -17.67 4.04 1.70
N ILE A 18 -16.55 4.57 2.21
CA ILE A 18 -15.93 4.08 3.46
C ILE A 18 -16.08 5.20 4.50
N ILE A 19 -17.17 5.16 5.25
CA ILE A 19 -17.37 5.98 6.44
C ILE A 19 -16.65 5.28 7.60
N PRO A 20 -15.74 5.93 8.35
CA PRO A 20 -15.17 5.32 9.54
C PRO A 20 -16.27 5.10 10.60
N PRO A 21 -16.42 3.88 11.17
CA PRO A 21 -17.39 3.67 12.23
C PRO A 21 -16.99 4.44 13.50
N ASN A 22 -17.99 5.15 14.00
CA ASN A 22 -18.02 6.00 15.17
C ASN A 22 -17.44 5.33 16.43
N ALA A 23 -16.67 6.09 17.20
CA ALA A 23 -16.15 5.68 18.50
C ALA A 23 -17.27 5.69 19.55
N LYS A 24 -17.64 4.52 20.08
CA LYS A 24 -18.39 4.41 21.33
C LYS A 24 -17.73 3.39 22.25
N GLY A 25 -17.29 3.87 23.42
CA GLY A 25 -16.73 3.06 24.48
C GLY A 25 -17.80 2.22 25.19
N SER A 26 -17.42 1.03 25.60
CA SER A 26 -18.11 0.29 26.64
C SER A 26 -17.07 -0.51 27.42
N ALA A 27 -16.98 -0.24 28.73
CA ALA A 27 -16.06 -0.90 29.64
C ALA A 27 -16.62 -2.28 30.04
N VAL A 28 -15.86 -3.33 29.74
CA VAL A 28 -16.14 -4.70 30.18
C VAL A 28 -15.27 -5.01 31.41
N PRO A 29 -15.84 -5.51 32.52
CA PRO A 29 -15.07 -5.86 33.71
C PRO A 29 -14.17 -7.10 33.49
N PRO A 30 -13.02 -7.19 34.17
CA PRO A 30 -12.06 -8.27 33.96
C PRO A 30 -12.52 -9.61 34.56
N LYS A 31 -12.34 -10.68 33.78
CA LYS A 31 -12.55 -12.08 34.19
C LYS A 31 -11.32 -12.60 34.97
N PRO A 32 -11.48 -13.43 36.01
CA PRO A 32 -10.37 -13.92 36.82
C PRO A 32 -9.46 -14.91 36.06
N PRO A 33 -8.17 -15.02 36.43
CA PRO A 33 -7.18 -15.80 35.70
C PRO A 33 -7.29 -17.30 36.01
N THR A 34 -7.56 -18.10 34.97
CA THR A 34 -7.29 -19.55 34.99
C THR A 34 -5.85 -19.81 34.56
N GLY A 35 -5.18 -20.74 35.25
CA GLY A 35 -3.75 -21.04 35.17
C GLY A 35 -3.23 -21.44 33.78
N ALA A 36 -2.99 -20.44 32.93
CA ALA A 36 -2.31 -20.61 31.67
C ALA A 36 -0.79 -20.60 31.87
N ILE A 37 -0.13 -21.61 31.32
CA ILE A 37 1.33 -21.66 31.15
C ILE A 37 1.81 -20.30 30.62
N PRO A 38 2.83 -19.66 31.26
CA PRO A 38 3.29 -18.34 30.87
C PRO A 38 3.57 -18.30 29.36
N ARG A 39 3.02 -17.31 28.65
CA ARG A 39 3.29 -17.09 27.20
C ARG A 39 4.79 -17.11 26.87
N ALA A 40 5.63 -16.71 27.82
CA ALA A 40 7.08 -16.77 27.73
C ALA A 40 7.64 -18.20 27.61
N ALA A 41 7.09 -19.17 28.37
CA ALA A 41 7.50 -20.57 28.32
C ALA A 41 7.12 -21.23 26.98
N ARG A 42 5.96 -20.89 26.41
CA ARG A 42 5.52 -21.38 25.09
C ARG A 42 6.37 -20.82 23.94
N ARG A 43 6.84 -19.58 24.04
CA ARG A 43 7.76 -18.96 23.07
C ARG A 43 9.16 -19.61 23.10
N LYS A 44 9.69 -19.91 24.28
CA LYS A 44 10.98 -20.61 24.42
C LYS A 44 10.94 -22.04 23.85
N ALA A 45 9.84 -22.77 24.06
CA ALA A 45 9.68 -24.11 23.48
C ALA A 45 9.56 -24.12 21.95
N GLN A 46 9.03 -23.05 21.34
CA GLN A 46 8.96 -22.91 19.88
C GLN A 46 10.26 -22.42 19.24
N ALA A 47 11.12 -21.73 19.99
CA ALA A 47 12.43 -21.26 19.52
C ALA A 47 13.47 -22.40 19.40
N GLY A 48 13.27 -23.53 20.10
CA GLY A 48 14.18 -24.69 20.08
C GLY A 48 13.93 -25.68 18.93
N GLY A 49 12.86 -25.52 18.15
CA GLY A 49 12.51 -26.43 17.07
C GLY A 49 13.04 -25.99 15.70
N LYS A 50 14.27 -26.37 15.37
CA LYS A 50 14.84 -26.41 14.00
C LYS A 50 14.50 -25.19 13.11
N SER A 51 15.02 -24.00 13.44
CA SER A 51 15.12 -22.93 12.43
C SER A 51 16.35 -23.20 11.57
N GLY A 52 16.22 -24.08 10.57
CA GLY A 52 17.22 -24.18 9.51
C GLY A 52 17.37 -22.83 8.82
N ALA A 53 18.53 -22.56 8.21
CA ALA A 53 18.75 -21.36 7.43
C ALA A 53 17.61 -21.22 6.38
N LEU A 54 17.03 -20.03 6.27
CA LEU A 54 15.99 -19.76 5.29
C LEU A 54 16.54 -20.06 3.88
N THR A 55 15.78 -20.78 3.07
CA THR A 55 16.10 -21.06 1.66
C THR A 55 15.01 -20.49 0.75
N TYR A 56 15.29 -20.40 -0.56
CA TYR A 56 14.28 -20.05 -1.57
C TYR A 56 13.07 -20.98 -1.53
N GLU A 57 13.30 -22.29 -1.36
CA GLU A 57 12.24 -23.29 -1.27
C GLU A 57 11.37 -23.11 -0.02
N GLU A 58 11.97 -22.83 1.14
CA GLU A 58 11.22 -22.53 2.36
C GLU A 58 10.39 -21.24 2.21
N LEU A 59 10.96 -20.19 1.61
CA LEU A 59 10.24 -18.94 1.36
C LEU A 59 9.07 -19.16 0.37
N ALA A 60 9.28 -19.94 -0.69
CA ALA A 60 8.25 -20.34 -1.63
C ALA A 60 7.10 -21.10 -0.95
N ARG A 61 7.42 -22.10 -0.11
CA ARG A 61 6.42 -22.85 0.69
C ARG A 61 5.63 -21.94 1.64
N ARG A 62 6.27 -20.93 2.22
CA ARG A 62 5.59 -19.92 3.07
C ARG A 62 4.62 -19.05 2.27
N ILE A 63 5.01 -18.62 1.07
CA ILE A 63 4.14 -17.85 0.17
C ILE A 63 2.93 -18.68 -0.27
N ASP A 64 3.14 -19.95 -0.65
CA ASP A 64 2.06 -20.83 -1.06
C ASP A 64 1.02 -21.06 0.07
N ARG A 65 1.50 -21.26 1.31
CA ARG A 65 0.66 -21.48 2.49
C ARG A 65 0.00 -20.23 3.06
N ALA A 66 0.54 -19.05 2.79
CA ALA A 66 -0.01 -17.79 3.29
C ALA A 66 -1.45 -17.59 2.79
N ARG A 67 -2.31 -16.98 3.62
CA ARG A 67 -3.72 -16.74 3.31
C ARG A 67 -4.00 -15.24 3.25
N LEU A 68 -4.68 -14.81 2.20
CA LEU A 68 -5.01 -13.40 1.97
C LEU A 68 -6.48 -13.16 2.25
N LYS A 69 -6.76 -12.55 3.40
CA LYS A 69 -8.14 -12.20 3.78
C LYS A 69 -8.71 -11.19 2.79
N GLY A 70 -9.88 -11.49 2.23
CA GLY A 70 -10.60 -10.60 1.32
C GLY A 70 -10.16 -10.62 -0.14
N ALA A 71 -9.12 -11.37 -0.52
CA ALA A 71 -8.69 -11.46 -1.92
C ALA A 71 -9.67 -12.28 -2.81
N GLY A 72 -10.48 -13.15 -2.21
CA GLY A 72 -11.38 -14.02 -2.97
C GLY A 72 -10.65 -15.08 -3.81
N LYS A 73 -11.40 -15.80 -4.67
CA LYS A 73 -10.91 -16.97 -5.40
C LYS A 73 -10.02 -16.65 -6.60
N THR A 74 -10.10 -15.43 -7.13
CA THR A 74 -9.35 -15.03 -8.33
C THR A 74 -8.06 -14.28 -7.99
N LEU A 75 -8.10 -13.34 -7.04
CA LEU A 75 -6.95 -12.49 -6.74
C LEU A 75 -5.87 -13.21 -5.92
N GLU A 76 -6.24 -14.07 -4.94
CA GLU A 76 -5.23 -14.78 -4.13
C GLU A 76 -4.31 -15.66 -5.00
N PRO A 77 -4.82 -16.54 -5.89
CA PRO A 77 -3.96 -17.35 -6.76
C PRO A 77 -3.11 -16.50 -7.72
N ARG A 78 -3.67 -15.39 -8.25
CA ARG A 78 -2.94 -14.46 -9.12
C ARG A 78 -1.75 -13.84 -8.37
N VAL A 79 -1.99 -13.24 -7.20
CA VAL A 79 -0.96 -12.59 -6.39
C VAL A 79 0.14 -13.57 -5.98
N LYS A 80 -0.24 -14.79 -5.55
CA LYS A 80 0.73 -15.85 -5.25
C LYS A 80 1.59 -16.20 -6.46
N ARG A 81 0.97 -16.41 -7.63
CA ARG A 81 1.68 -16.74 -8.86
C ARG A 81 2.71 -15.66 -9.23
N VAL A 82 2.31 -14.38 -9.17
CA VAL A 82 3.19 -13.26 -9.48
C VAL A 82 4.40 -13.21 -8.53
N VAL A 83 4.18 -13.36 -7.22
CA VAL A 83 5.29 -13.37 -6.25
C VAL A 83 6.18 -14.61 -6.40
N MET A 84 5.61 -15.77 -6.73
CA MET A 84 6.37 -16.99 -7.01
C MET A 84 7.24 -16.85 -8.27
N SER A 85 6.71 -16.25 -9.34
CA SER A 85 7.50 -15.93 -10.54
C SER A 85 8.64 -14.95 -10.24
N TYR A 86 8.38 -13.95 -9.38
CA TYR A 86 9.43 -13.06 -8.89
C TYR A 86 10.54 -13.81 -8.14
N LEU A 87 10.19 -14.74 -7.23
CA LEU A 87 11.18 -15.57 -6.53
C LEU A 87 12.00 -16.45 -7.48
N GLN A 88 11.35 -17.10 -8.45
CA GLN A 88 12.02 -17.95 -9.44
C GLN A 88 12.99 -17.14 -10.29
N SER A 89 12.58 -15.95 -10.73
CA SER A 89 13.44 -15.03 -11.47
C SER A 89 14.63 -14.59 -10.61
N ALA A 90 14.39 -14.19 -9.35
CA ALA A 90 15.46 -13.80 -8.43
C ALA A 90 16.48 -14.93 -8.20
N GLN A 91 16.01 -16.16 -8.03
CA GLN A 91 16.88 -17.33 -7.91
C GLN A 91 17.67 -17.60 -9.19
N THR A 92 17.01 -17.52 -10.35
CA THR A 92 17.64 -17.75 -11.68
C THR A 92 18.74 -16.73 -11.95
N HIS A 93 18.53 -15.48 -11.55
CA HIS A 93 19.52 -14.40 -11.68
C HIS A 93 20.53 -14.33 -10.53
N GLY A 94 20.54 -15.32 -9.63
CA GLY A 94 21.54 -15.41 -8.55
C GLY A 94 21.42 -14.30 -7.50
N LEU A 95 20.26 -13.68 -7.33
CA LEU A 95 20.07 -12.69 -6.27
C LEU A 95 20.25 -13.37 -4.89
N PRO A 96 21.00 -12.75 -3.95
CA PRO A 96 21.10 -13.27 -2.60
C PRO A 96 19.73 -13.32 -1.92
N LEU A 97 19.40 -14.44 -1.27
CA LEU A 97 18.11 -14.59 -0.60
C LEU A 97 17.85 -13.50 0.46
N LYS A 98 18.91 -13.05 1.16
CA LYS A 98 18.83 -11.93 2.11
C LYS A 98 18.31 -10.66 1.43
N GLN A 99 18.80 -10.36 0.22
CA GLN A 99 18.33 -9.21 -0.56
C GLN A 99 16.86 -9.38 -0.96
N VAL A 100 16.46 -10.58 -1.40
CA VAL A 100 15.05 -10.87 -1.73
C VAL A 100 14.14 -10.68 -0.52
N VAL A 101 14.53 -11.18 0.65
CA VAL A 101 13.79 -10.96 1.90
C VAL A 101 13.68 -9.47 2.23
N THR A 102 14.77 -8.70 2.05
CA THR A 102 14.74 -7.24 2.24
C THR A 102 13.77 -6.57 1.27
N GLU A 103 13.79 -6.92 -0.02
CA GLU A 103 12.90 -6.32 -1.03
C GLU A 103 11.41 -6.69 -0.84
N LEU A 104 11.13 -7.88 -0.34
CA LEU A 104 9.79 -8.29 0.07
C LEU A 104 9.35 -7.56 1.35
N ALA A 105 10.26 -7.35 2.30
CA ALA A 105 9.95 -6.74 3.59
C ALA A 105 9.72 -5.23 3.52
N ASN A 106 10.57 -4.51 2.77
CA ASN A 106 10.45 -3.07 2.58
C ASN A 106 9.41 -2.70 1.51
N GLY A 107 8.85 -3.69 0.81
CA GLY A 107 7.81 -3.54 -0.20
C GLY A 107 8.28 -3.07 -1.58
N GLN A 108 9.60 -3.12 -1.85
CA GLN A 108 10.17 -2.91 -3.17
C GLN A 108 9.59 -3.89 -4.20
N ALA A 109 9.38 -5.15 -3.81
CA ALA A 109 8.75 -6.15 -4.68
C ALA A 109 7.30 -5.77 -5.02
N ALA A 110 6.50 -5.35 -4.03
CA ALA A 110 5.13 -4.90 -4.24
C ALA A 110 5.06 -3.68 -5.19
N TRP A 111 5.96 -2.71 -5.01
CA TRP A 111 6.07 -1.55 -5.90
C TRP A 111 6.40 -1.93 -7.34
N ARG A 112 7.40 -2.79 -7.57
CA ARG A 112 7.79 -3.25 -8.92
C ARG A 112 6.66 -4.03 -9.60
N LEU A 113 6.03 -4.96 -8.87
CA LEU A 113 4.97 -5.82 -9.41
C LEU A 113 3.70 -5.01 -9.70
N GLY A 114 3.30 -4.11 -8.81
CA GLY A 114 2.19 -3.19 -9.05
C GLY A 114 2.46 -2.24 -10.23
N GLY A 115 3.70 -1.75 -10.35
CA GLY A 115 4.16 -0.95 -11.49
C GLY A 115 4.05 -1.70 -12.81
N ALA A 116 4.55 -2.94 -12.87
CA ALA A 116 4.44 -3.77 -14.08
C ALA A 116 2.99 -4.03 -14.51
N VAL A 117 2.08 -4.27 -13.56
CA VAL A 117 0.65 -4.41 -13.87
C VAL A 117 0.08 -3.10 -14.41
N ARG A 118 0.40 -1.97 -13.77
CA ARG A 118 -0.04 -0.66 -14.24
C ARG A 118 0.44 -0.37 -15.65
N ASP A 119 1.71 -0.61 -15.93
CA ASP A 119 2.30 -0.35 -17.24
C ASP A 119 1.63 -1.23 -18.32
N ALA A 120 1.30 -2.49 -17.99
CA ALA A 120 0.52 -3.35 -18.88
C ALA A 120 -0.90 -2.81 -19.14
N ILE A 121 -1.59 -2.27 -18.11
CA ILE A 121 -2.89 -1.60 -18.28
C ILE A 121 -2.74 -0.40 -19.22
N LEU A 122 -1.67 0.38 -19.10
CA LEU A 122 -1.48 1.59 -19.91
C LEU A 122 -1.07 1.31 -21.37
N GLN A 123 -0.61 0.11 -21.70
CA GLN A 123 -0.39 -0.28 -23.10
C GLN A 123 -1.70 -0.45 -23.87
N GLN A 124 -2.78 -0.83 -23.18
CA GLN A 124 -4.14 -0.95 -23.73
C GLN A 124 -5.13 -0.32 -22.75
N PRO A 125 -5.12 1.03 -22.65
CA PRO A 125 -5.84 1.71 -21.59
C PRO A 125 -7.35 1.47 -21.70
N PRO A 126 -8.06 1.15 -20.59
CA PRO A 126 -9.51 1.10 -20.58
C PRO A 126 -10.12 2.50 -20.83
N GLU A 127 -11.40 2.55 -21.20
CA GLU A 127 -12.08 3.82 -21.53
C GLU A 127 -12.02 4.86 -20.41
N ALA A 128 -12.18 4.47 -19.15
CA ALA A 128 -12.09 5.45 -18.07
C ALA A 128 -10.65 5.96 -17.81
N VAL A 129 -9.60 5.27 -18.28
CA VAL A 129 -8.24 5.85 -18.33
C VAL A 129 -8.12 6.84 -19.50
N LYS A 130 -8.64 6.49 -20.68
CA LYS A 130 -8.60 7.38 -21.87
C LYS A 130 -9.39 8.66 -21.66
N ASN A 131 -10.53 8.56 -20.99
CA ASN A 131 -11.47 9.64 -20.73
C ASN A 131 -11.33 10.21 -19.31
N ALA A 132 -10.19 9.99 -18.65
CA ALA A 132 -9.96 10.49 -17.31
C ALA A 132 -9.97 12.03 -17.31
N ALA A 133 -10.75 12.62 -16.39
CA ALA A 133 -10.71 14.05 -16.10
C ALA A 133 -9.46 14.45 -15.28
N CYS A 134 -8.64 13.48 -14.89
CA CYS A 134 -7.40 13.70 -14.18
C CYS A 134 -6.35 14.35 -15.10
N GLY A 135 -5.87 15.53 -14.71
CA GLY A 135 -4.79 16.26 -15.39
C GLY A 135 -3.84 16.93 -14.39
N GLN A 136 -2.83 17.63 -14.92
CA GLN A 136 -1.96 18.46 -14.10
C GLN A 136 -2.79 19.53 -13.36
N GLY A 137 -2.54 19.71 -12.06
CA GLY A 137 -3.31 20.64 -11.21
C GLY A 137 -4.63 20.07 -10.67
N CYS A 138 -5.11 18.92 -11.16
CA CYS A 138 -6.22 18.20 -10.53
C CYS A 138 -5.71 17.50 -9.25
N ALA A 139 -6.08 18.05 -8.09
CA ALA A 139 -5.52 17.66 -6.78
C ALA A 139 -6.56 17.14 -5.77
N PHE A 140 -7.81 16.91 -6.19
CA PHE A 140 -8.87 16.51 -5.26
C PHE A 140 -8.64 15.13 -4.62
N CYS A 141 -8.00 14.19 -5.33
CA CYS A 141 -7.56 12.91 -4.74
C CYS A 141 -6.38 13.07 -3.77
N CYS A 142 -5.71 14.23 -3.78
CA CYS A 142 -4.63 14.56 -2.87
C CYS A 142 -5.14 15.24 -1.59
N ILE A 143 -6.45 15.42 -1.43
CA ILE A 143 -7.07 15.77 -0.15
C ILE A 143 -7.29 14.46 0.62
N LEU A 144 -6.37 14.19 1.55
CA LEU A 144 -6.20 12.92 2.24
C LEU A 144 -7.11 12.84 3.47
N THR A 145 -8.42 12.94 3.26
CA THR A 145 -9.44 12.82 4.33
C THR A 145 -9.61 11.38 4.84
N GLY A 146 -9.03 10.39 4.15
CA GLY A 146 -8.97 9.01 4.60
C GLY A 146 -8.06 8.86 5.84
N GLY A 147 -8.52 8.09 6.83
CA GLY A 147 -7.87 8.01 8.14
C GLY A 147 -6.48 7.35 8.19
N ASP A 148 -5.99 6.75 7.10
CA ASP A 148 -4.62 6.20 7.01
C ASP A 148 -3.61 7.20 6.38
N GLY A 149 -4.08 8.33 5.84
CA GLY A 149 -3.21 9.31 5.17
C GLY A 149 -2.49 8.75 3.93
N GLY A 150 -3.03 7.70 3.31
CA GLY A 150 -2.48 7.05 2.13
C GLY A 150 -1.43 5.99 2.46
N LEU A 151 -1.77 4.71 2.31
CA LEU A 151 -0.88 3.59 2.60
C LEU A 151 0.21 3.41 1.53
N ILE A 152 1.48 3.51 1.98
CA ILE A 152 2.67 3.26 1.17
C ILE A 152 3.62 2.25 1.82
N THR A 153 4.52 1.65 1.03
CA THR A 153 5.58 0.77 1.55
C THR A 153 6.76 1.56 2.12
N GLU A 154 7.70 0.89 2.78
CA GLU A 154 8.92 1.53 3.25
C GLU A 154 9.76 2.08 2.10
N ALA A 155 9.89 1.31 1.01
CA ALA A 155 10.63 1.71 -0.18
C ALA A 155 10.05 2.99 -0.81
N GLU A 156 8.72 3.10 -0.86
CA GLU A 156 8.04 4.31 -1.32
C GLU A 156 8.17 5.46 -0.33
N ALA A 157 8.07 5.21 0.97
CA ALA A 157 8.21 6.23 2.00
C ALA A 157 9.60 6.88 1.96
N ARG A 158 10.67 6.07 1.86
CA ARG A 158 12.05 6.56 1.72
C ARG A 158 12.23 7.38 0.44
N ARG A 159 11.70 6.91 -0.69
CA ARG A 159 11.77 7.62 -1.97
C ARG A 159 11.03 8.96 -1.93
N LEU A 160 9.83 8.97 -1.36
CA LEU A 160 9.02 10.18 -1.23
C LEU A 160 9.68 11.19 -0.30
N HIS A 161 10.19 10.74 0.84
CA HIS A 161 10.92 11.59 1.78
C HIS A 161 12.13 12.24 1.10
N ALA A 162 13.00 11.44 0.49
CA ALA A 162 14.19 11.92 -0.20
C ALA A 162 13.87 12.91 -1.34
N ALA A 163 12.77 12.69 -2.08
CA ALA A 163 12.35 13.60 -3.13
C ALA A 163 11.82 14.94 -2.61
N LEU A 164 11.27 14.98 -1.39
CA LEU A 164 10.72 16.19 -0.78
C LEU A 164 11.73 16.94 0.08
N THR A 165 12.80 16.30 0.55
CA THR A 165 13.86 16.95 1.34
C THR A 165 14.39 18.25 0.72
N PRO A 166 14.61 18.36 -0.62
CA PRO A 166 15.08 19.61 -1.23
C PRO A 166 14.11 20.80 -1.07
N LEU A 167 12.84 20.54 -0.74
CA LEU A 167 11.78 21.55 -0.60
C LEU A 167 11.49 21.91 0.86
N GLN A 168 12.38 21.50 1.79
CA GLN A 168 12.22 21.76 3.22
C GLN A 168 11.99 23.24 3.51
N GLY A 169 10.99 23.53 4.35
CA GLY A 169 10.62 24.89 4.76
C GLY A 169 9.79 25.68 3.74
N GLU A 170 9.55 25.17 2.52
CA GLU A 170 8.65 25.80 1.57
C GLU A 170 7.17 25.68 2.00
N VAL A 171 6.36 26.66 1.59
CA VAL A 171 4.90 26.56 1.70
C VAL A 171 4.40 25.38 0.86
N ASP A 172 3.44 24.64 1.40
CA ASP A 172 2.99 23.38 0.81
C ASP A 172 1.48 23.29 0.67
N GLY A 173 1.00 22.14 0.18
CA GLY A 173 -0.42 21.89 -0.06
C GLY A 173 -1.34 22.20 1.13
N ARG A 174 -0.85 22.14 2.37
CA ARG A 174 -1.62 22.44 3.58
C ARG A 174 -2.08 23.90 3.64
N ALA A 175 -1.40 24.80 2.93
CA ALA A 175 -1.83 26.20 2.78
C ALA A 175 -3.03 26.37 1.82
N TRP A 176 -3.23 25.43 0.90
CA TRP A 176 -4.41 25.40 0.04
C TRP A 176 -5.61 24.72 0.72
N HIS A 177 -5.38 23.58 1.38
CA HIS A 177 -6.41 22.85 2.10
C HIS A 177 -5.80 22.09 3.29
N PRO A 178 -6.40 22.08 4.50
CA PRO A 178 -5.77 21.51 5.71
C PRO A 178 -5.43 20.02 5.58
N SER A 179 -6.23 19.26 4.82
CA SER A 179 -5.99 17.83 4.55
C SER A 179 -5.27 17.55 3.23
N ALA A 180 -4.77 18.56 2.52
CA ALA A 180 -4.04 18.34 1.27
C ALA A 180 -2.68 17.68 1.52
N CYS A 181 -2.24 16.88 0.55
CA CYS A 181 -0.92 16.27 0.56
C CYS A 181 0.17 17.37 0.59
N PRO A 182 1.12 17.30 1.54
CA PRO A 182 2.22 18.26 1.60
C PRO A 182 3.08 18.29 0.32
N ALA A 183 3.08 17.24 -0.49
CA ALA A 183 3.81 17.24 -1.76
C ALA A 183 3.28 18.26 -2.81
N LEU A 184 2.10 18.84 -2.62
CA LEU A 184 1.52 19.80 -3.57
C LEU A 184 2.15 21.18 -3.43
N ASN A 185 2.27 21.88 -4.56
CA ASN A 185 2.40 23.33 -4.58
C ASN A 185 1.00 23.94 -4.33
N PRO A 186 0.83 24.86 -3.37
CA PRO A 186 -0.50 25.36 -2.98
C PRO A 186 -1.20 26.18 -4.07
N ASP A 187 -0.44 26.95 -4.86
CA ASP A 187 -1.00 27.86 -5.86
C ASP A 187 -1.45 27.11 -7.11
N THR A 188 -0.57 26.25 -7.61
CA THR A 188 -0.77 25.50 -8.86
C THR A 188 -1.45 24.16 -8.66
N ARG A 189 -1.50 23.66 -7.42
CA ARG A 189 -2.00 22.32 -7.05
C ARG A 189 -1.23 21.18 -7.75
N ALA A 190 -0.08 21.46 -8.36
CA ALA A 190 0.76 20.45 -8.97
C ALA A 190 1.58 19.70 -7.91
N CYS A 191 1.79 18.39 -8.11
CA CYS A 191 2.70 17.62 -7.27
C CYS A 191 4.16 17.97 -7.62
N ARG A 192 4.91 18.48 -6.63
CA ARG A 192 6.30 18.92 -6.80
C ARG A 192 7.29 17.75 -6.96
N VAL A 193 6.85 16.54 -6.63
CA VAL A 193 7.63 15.29 -6.70
C VAL A 193 6.92 14.23 -7.56
N TYR A 194 6.42 14.66 -8.72
CA TYR A 194 5.57 13.87 -9.60
C TYR A 194 6.13 12.47 -9.95
N ASP A 195 7.45 12.37 -10.14
CA ASP A 195 8.13 11.12 -10.48
C ASP A 195 8.27 10.18 -9.28
N ALA A 196 8.41 10.73 -8.07
CA ALA A 196 8.47 9.97 -6.84
C ALA A 196 7.09 9.55 -6.31
N ARG A 197 6.00 9.90 -7.01
CA ARG A 197 4.63 9.57 -6.59
C ARG A 197 4.49 8.07 -6.28
N PRO A 198 4.02 7.73 -5.07
CA PRO A 198 3.73 6.35 -4.70
C PRO A 198 2.63 5.73 -5.58
N THR A 199 2.52 4.40 -5.51
CA THR A 199 1.58 3.58 -6.29
C THR A 199 0.14 4.04 -6.11
N ILE A 200 -0.25 4.42 -4.88
CA ILE A 200 -1.58 4.93 -4.57
C ILE A 200 -1.93 6.17 -5.43
N CYS A 201 -1.02 7.12 -5.56
CA CYS A 201 -1.21 8.35 -6.35
C CYS A 201 -1.30 8.10 -7.85
N ARG A 202 -0.84 6.94 -8.32
CA ARG A 202 -0.85 6.54 -9.73
C ARG A 202 -2.01 5.62 -10.09
N SER A 203 -2.83 5.27 -9.09
CA SER A 203 -3.88 4.26 -9.22
C SER A 203 -5.29 4.81 -9.08
N PHE A 204 -5.47 5.98 -8.48
CA PHE A 204 -6.76 6.66 -8.48
C PHE A 204 -6.95 7.46 -9.77
N LEU A 205 -8.13 7.33 -10.36
CA LEU A 205 -8.55 8.13 -11.52
C LEU A 205 -10.05 8.40 -11.46
N SER A 206 -10.49 9.50 -12.06
CA SER A 206 -11.91 9.81 -12.23
C SER A 206 -12.15 10.31 -13.64
N THR A 207 -13.32 10.02 -14.19
CA THR A 207 -13.86 10.65 -15.40
C THR A 207 -14.66 11.92 -15.08
N ASP A 208 -14.85 12.23 -13.79
CA ASP A 208 -15.59 13.38 -13.30
C ASP A 208 -14.76 14.14 -12.24
N ALA A 209 -14.24 15.31 -12.63
CA ALA A 209 -13.49 16.18 -11.73
C ALA A 209 -14.39 16.95 -10.76
N ALA A 210 -15.63 17.29 -11.17
CA ALA A 210 -16.57 18.03 -10.34
C ALA A 210 -17.05 17.15 -9.17
N ALA A 211 -17.35 15.88 -9.41
CA ALA A 211 -17.65 14.93 -8.34
C ALA A 211 -16.46 14.73 -7.38
N CYS A 212 -15.23 14.75 -7.89
CA CYS A 212 -14.05 14.69 -7.04
C CYS A 212 -13.90 15.94 -6.16
N GLU A 213 -14.17 17.13 -6.71
CA GLU A 213 -14.16 18.39 -5.97
C GLU A 213 -15.24 18.42 -4.90
N ALA A 214 -16.47 18.02 -5.23
CA ALA A 214 -17.56 17.91 -4.27
C ALA A 214 -17.19 16.97 -3.11
N ASN A 215 -16.65 15.78 -3.41
CA ASN A 215 -16.20 14.82 -2.41
C ASN A 215 -15.03 15.33 -1.55
N ALA A 216 -14.09 16.07 -2.15
CA ALA A 216 -13.03 16.74 -1.41
C ALA A 216 -13.57 17.77 -0.40
N ASN A 217 -14.71 18.39 -0.73
CA ASN A 217 -15.44 19.33 0.14
C ASN A 217 -16.49 18.66 1.05
N GLY A 218 -16.49 17.32 1.14
CA GLY A 218 -17.32 16.57 2.08
C GLY A 218 -18.63 16.03 1.52
N ALA A 219 -18.88 16.14 0.21
CA ALA A 219 -19.98 15.44 -0.44
C ALA A 219 -19.75 13.92 -0.50
N THR A 220 -20.75 13.19 -0.99
CA THR A 220 -20.73 11.72 -1.07
C THR A 220 -21.06 11.21 -2.48
N ASP A 221 -20.67 11.97 -3.51
CA ASP A 221 -20.85 11.61 -4.91
C ASP A 221 -19.95 10.43 -5.29
N GLN A 222 -20.20 9.84 -6.47
CA GLN A 222 -19.30 8.81 -7.00
C GLN A 222 -17.93 9.43 -7.30
N GLY A 223 -16.95 9.12 -6.45
CA GLY A 223 -15.60 9.65 -6.56
C GLY A 223 -14.70 8.85 -7.49
N ALA A 224 -13.39 9.13 -7.39
CA ALA A 224 -12.37 8.43 -8.17
C ALA A 224 -12.45 6.91 -8.01
N GLY A 225 -12.34 6.22 -9.14
CA GLY A 225 -12.15 4.79 -9.20
C GLY A 225 -10.70 4.38 -8.98
N LEU A 226 -10.51 3.06 -8.78
CA LEU A 226 -9.20 2.47 -8.51
C LEU A 226 -8.78 1.53 -9.63
N LEU A 227 -7.54 1.70 -10.12
CA LEU A 227 -6.91 0.75 -11.03
C LEU A 227 -6.56 -0.55 -10.31
N GLY A 228 -6.81 -1.69 -10.98
CA GLY A 228 -6.50 -3.02 -10.46
C GLY A 228 -5.04 -3.22 -10.05
N SER A 229 -4.09 -2.45 -10.60
CA SER A 229 -2.69 -2.45 -10.18
C SER A 229 -2.49 -2.14 -8.70
N HIS A 230 -3.38 -1.32 -8.10
CA HIS A 230 -3.30 -1.04 -6.66
C HIS A 230 -3.73 -2.23 -5.81
N LEU A 231 -4.71 -3.01 -6.28
CA LEU A 231 -5.12 -4.24 -5.61
C LEU A 231 -3.97 -5.23 -5.58
N ASP A 232 -3.31 -5.46 -6.72
CA ASP A 232 -2.13 -6.32 -6.77
C ASP A 232 -1.04 -5.81 -5.81
N TYR A 233 -0.76 -4.52 -5.82
CA TYR A 233 0.20 -3.89 -4.90
C TYR A 233 -0.12 -4.16 -3.41
N LEU A 234 -1.37 -3.90 -2.98
CA LEU A 234 -1.80 -4.09 -1.58
C LEU A 234 -1.73 -5.57 -1.17
N PHE A 235 -2.22 -6.47 -2.02
CA PHE A 235 -2.26 -7.90 -1.72
C PHE A 235 -0.89 -8.56 -1.82
N VAL A 236 0.01 -8.10 -2.70
CA VAL A 236 1.42 -8.53 -2.69
C VAL A 236 2.06 -8.12 -1.36
N GLN A 237 1.86 -6.90 -0.89
CA GLN A 237 2.43 -6.47 0.40
C GLN A 237 1.84 -7.27 1.58
N SER A 238 0.53 -7.56 1.56
CA SER A 238 -0.11 -8.40 2.58
C SER A 238 0.42 -9.84 2.55
N LEU A 239 0.65 -10.39 1.35
CA LEU A 239 1.25 -11.73 1.16
C LEU A 239 2.66 -11.77 1.74
N CYS A 240 3.49 -10.77 1.44
CA CYS A 240 4.84 -10.66 1.97
C CYS A 240 4.83 -10.62 3.49
N ARG A 241 3.91 -9.86 4.10
CA ARG A 241 3.74 -9.82 5.56
C ARG A 241 3.41 -11.18 6.16
N GLN A 242 2.53 -11.96 5.54
CA GLN A 242 2.19 -13.29 6.02
C GLN A 242 3.35 -14.28 5.86
N ALA A 243 3.99 -14.28 4.69
CA ALA A 243 5.10 -15.19 4.39
C ALA A 243 6.34 -14.93 5.26
N LEU A 244 6.63 -13.67 5.56
CA LEU A 244 7.80 -13.25 6.36
C LEU A 244 7.55 -13.22 7.87
N LYS A 245 6.37 -13.66 8.32
CA LYS A 245 6.04 -13.75 9.75
C LYS A 245 7.07 -14.61 10.50
N GLY A 246 7.66 -14.05 11.54
CA GLY A 246 8.71 -14.68 12.34
C GLY A 246 10.11 -14.61 11.72
N ILE A 247 10.27 -13.98 10.56
CA ILE A 247 11.57 -13.70 9.92
C ILE A 247 11.89 -12.21 10.06
N THR A 248 11.01 -11.33 9.58
CA THR A 248 11.18 -9.88 9.66
C THR A 248 9.83 -9.16 9.67
N GLN A 249 9.81 -7.90 10.08
CA GLN A 249 8.62 -7.08 10.07
C GLN A 249 8.38 -6.48 8.67
N VAL A 250 7.13 -6.52 8.23
CA VAL A 250 6.69 -5.90 6.97
C VAL A 250 5.75 -4.75 7.29
N SER A 251 6.34 -3.56 7.39
CA SER A 251 5.64 -2.33 7.79
C SER A 251 4.98 -1.63 6.60
N THR A 252 4.02 -0.77 6.89
CA THR A 252 3.43 0.20 5.96
C THR A 252 3.34 1.56 6.65
N TYR A 253 3.29 2.62 5.87
CA TYR A 253 3.46 3.99 6.36
C TYR A 253 2.39 4.92 5.79
N SER A 254 2.09 5.97 6.54
CA SER A 254 1.21 7.06 6.12
C SER A 254 1.99 8.01 5.20
N MET A 255 1.57 8.10 3.94
CA MET A 255 2.16 8.97 2.94
C MET A 255 2.10 10.44 3.36
N ALA A 256 0.96 10.88 3.91
CA ALA A 256 0.76 12.24 4.40
C ALA A 256 1.82 12.63 5.45
N GLN A 257 2.04 11.74 6.44
CA GLN A 257 2.99 12.00 7.53
C GLN A 257 4.44 11.97 7.05
N ILE A 258 4.79 11.06 6.13
CA ILE A 258 6.12 11.03 5.50
C ILE A 258 6.39 12.33 4.73
N ALA A 259 5.42 12.78 3.94
CA ALA A 259 5.55 14.01 3.16
C ALA A 259 5.70 15.25 4.06
N ALA A 260 4.87 15.36 5.11
CA ALA A 260 4.99 16.44 6.09
C ALA A 260 6.35 16.41 6.79
N ALA A 261 6.77 15.24 7.28
CA ALA A 261 8.02 15.09 8.00
C ALA A 261 9.24 15.51 7.16
N ALA A 262 9.24 15.22 5.85
CA ALA A 262 10.31 15.66 4.96
C ALA A 262 10.39 17.19 4.85
N LEU A 263 9.26 17.86 4.69
CA LEU A 263 9.20 19.33 4.56
C LEU A 263 9.46 20.04 5.90
N ASP A 264 9.11 19.40 7.01
CA ASP A 264 9.39 19.87 8.36
C ASP A 264 10.86 19.60 8.79
N GLY A 265 11.69 19.02 7.91
CA GLY A 265 13.13 18.80 8.14
C GLY A 265 13.47 17.62 9.05
N GLN A 266 12.55 16.66 9.23
CA GLN A 266 12.79 15.47 10.04
C GLN A 266 13.62 14.45 9.26
N ASP A 267 14.55 13.78 9.96
CA ASP A 267 15.29 12.64 9.42
C ASP A 267 14.35 11.48 9.01
N VAL A 268 14.74 10.73 7.97
CA VAL A 268 13.93 9.66 7.39
C VAL A 268 13.59 8.55 8.39
N GLU A 269 14.49 8.17 9.30
CA GLU A 269 14.21 7.13 10.30
C GLU A 269 13.19 7.61 11.34
N GLN A 270 13.27 8.88 11.73
CA GLN A 270 12.28 9.49 12.62
C GLN A 270 10.91 9.60 11.95
N ALA A 271 10.89 10.01 10.68
CA ALA A 271 9.69 10.06 9.86
C ALA A 271 9.03 8.68 9.73
N LEU A 272 9.80 7.63 9.43
CA LEU A 272 9.33 6.25 9.35
C LEU A 272 8.78 5.75 10.69
N ALA A 273 9.43 6.06 11.80
CA ALA A 273 8.96 5.65 13.13
C ALA A 273 7.58 6.25 13.47
N ARG A 274 7.37 7.53 13.13
CA ARG A 274 6.11 8.26 13.38
C ARG A 274 4.99 7.85 12.41
N ALA A 275 5.32 7.72 11.13
CA ALA A 275 4.36 7.42 10.07
C ALA A 275 3.92 5.96 10.00
N ARG A 276 4.50 5.07 10.82
CA ARG A 276 4.21 3.63 10.77
C ARG A 276 2.76 3.35 11.14
N HIS A 277 2.08 2.61 10.27
CA HIS A 277 0.73 2.15 10.52
C HIS A 277 0.65 1.07 11.59
N ARG A 278 -0.54 0.97 12.20
CA ARG A 278 -0.89 -0.18 13.04
C ARG A 278 -0.93 -1.45 12.19
N SER A 279 -0.66 -2.60 12.81
CA SER A 279 -0.53 -3.88 12.11
C SER A 279 -1.74 -4.26 11.25
N LYS A 280 -2.96 -3.81 11.62
CA LYS A 280 -4.20 -4.15 10.92
C LYS A 280 -4.47 -3.28 9.69
N THR A 281 -3.90 -2.07 9.61
CA THR A 281 -4.22 -1.09 8.57
C THR A 281 -4.10 -1.66 7.15
N LEU A 282 -2.99 -2.34 6.82
CA LEU A 282 -2.85 -2.95 5.48
C LEU A 282 -3.95 -3.97 5.16
N ASP A 283 -4.31 -4.83 6.12
CA ASP A 283 -5.31 -5.87 5.86
C ASP A 283 -6.70 -5.26 5.71
N ASP A 284 -6.99 -4.17 6.43
CA ASP A 284 -8.24 -3.43 6.31
C ASP A 284 -8.28 -2.66 4.99
N THR A 285 -7.24 -1.90 4.65
CA THR A 285 -7.12 -1.17 3.37
C THR A 285 -7.21 -2.11 2.17
N ALA A 286 -6.56 -3.28 2.21
CA ALA A 286 -6.65 -4.26 1.13
C ALA A 286 -8.06 -4.84 0.95
N GLN A 287 -8.75 -5.12 2.07
CA GLN A 287 -10.14 -5.60 2.03
C GLN A 287 -11.12 -4.52 1.56
N ASP A 288 -10.92 -3.28 2.01
CA ASP A 288 -11.70 -2.12 1.58
C ASP A 288 -11.55 -1.90 0.08
N ALA A 289 -10.32 -1.94 -0.42
CA ALA A 289 -10.05 -1.81 -1.85
C ALA A 289 -10.67 -2.96 -2.65
N ALA A 290 -10.58 -4.21 -2.16
CA ALA A 290 -11.23 -5.35 -2.80
C ALA A 290 -12.76 -5.25 -2.80
N ARG A 291 -13.38 -4.75 -1.72
CA ARG A 291 -14.83 -4.52 -1.66
C ARG A 291 -15.26 -3.46 -2.64
N ALA A 292 -14.55 -2.33 -2.69
CA ALA A 292 -14.79 -1.29 -3.68
C ALA A 292 -14.62 -1.82 -5.12
N ALA A 293 -13.84 -2.89 -5.28
CA ALA A 293 -13.62 -3.59 -6.53
C ALA A 293 -14.60 -4.73 -6.88
N HIS A 294 -15.60 -4.98 -6.04
CA HIS A 294 -16.63 -5.98 -6.33
C HIS A 294 -18.03 -5.35 -6.43
N ILE A 295 -18.09 -4.01 -6.41
CA ILE A 295 -19.23 -3.18 -6.78
C ILE A 295 -18.95 -2.67 -8.20
#